data_AF-A0A8T3ZID4-F1
#
_entry.id   AF-A0A8T3ZID4-F1
#
_cell.length_a   1.000
_cell.length_b   1.000
_cell.length_c   1.000
_cell.angle_alpha   90.00
_cell.angle_beta   90.00
_cell.angle_gamma   90.00
#
_symmetry.space_group_name_H-M   'P 1'
#
loop_
_entity.id
_entity.type
_entity.pdbx_description
1 polymer ?
#
loop_
_entity_poly.entity_id
_entity_poly.type
_entity_poly.pdbx_seq_one_letter_code
_entity_poly.pdbx_strand_id
1 'polypeptide(L)'
;MLKHWNDDPEEEGGFLEWMRFDAAKDNLDLFQDNLKKSEWIQKIQRNRGLKFEEMWNEMISRGETKNYLVELKNKYSVPRLLEADYSVRAHNKYALMEEKQREEHGSVNHKELLKEWRKWVEESLVRELVAEKPSKGK
;
A
#
# COMPACT_ATOMS: atom_id res chain seq x y z
N MET A 1 -19.45 -18.99 4.28
CA MET A 1 -18.70 -19.20 5.54
C MET A 1 -17.57 -20.15 5.26
N LEU A 2 -16.34 -19.65 5.07
CA LEU A 2 -15.14 -20.52 5.08
C LEU A 2 -14.86 -20.91 6.54
N LYS A 3 -15.78 -21.68 7.12
CA LYS A 3 -15.76 -22.33 8.43
C LYS A 3 -16.60 -23.60 8.34
N HIS A 4 -16.30 -24.41 7.33
CA HIS A 4 -16.96 -25.69 7.09
C HIS A 4 -16.05 -26.88 7.40
N TRP A 5 -14.84 -26.63 7.91
CA TRP A 5 -13.93 -27.69 8.31
C TRP A 5 -14.33 -28.26 9.67
N ASN A 6 -14.11 -29.56 9.87
CA ASN A 6 -14.43 -30.24 11.12
C ASN A 6 -13.18 -30.70 11.86
N ASP A 7 -12.15 -31.14 11.12
CA ASP A 7 -10.95 -31.74 11.67
C ASP A 7 -9.69 -30.95 11.27
N ASP A 8 -9.39 -30.84 9.97
CA ASP A 8 -8.21 -30.12 9.46
C ASP A 8 -8.60 -29.04 8.45
N PRO A 9 -8.52 -27.75 8.81
CA PRO A 9 -8.86 -26.64 7.91
C PRO A 9 -7.98 -26.54 6.66
N GLU A 10 -6.74 -27.04 6.69
CA GLU A 10 -5.85 -27.01 5.53
C GLU A 10 -6.23 -28.09 4.52
N GLU A 11 -6.43 -29.33 4.98
CA GLU A 11 -6.88 -30.45 4.12
C GLU A 11 -8.30 -30.22 3.59
N GLU A 12 -9.17 -29.60 4.39
CA GLU A 12 -10.58 -29.35 4.03
C GLU A 12 -10.79 -28.04 3.25
N GLY A 13 -9.71 -27.33 2.85
CA GLY A 13 -9.82 -26.08 2.08
C GLY A 13 -10.50 -24.94 2.84
N GLY A 14 -10.39 -24.95 4.17
CA GLY A 14 -10.89 -23.94 5.08
C GLY A 14 -10.19 -22.59 4.97
N PHE A 15 -8.99 -22.55 4.38
CA PHE A 15 -8.25 -21.32 4.14
C PHE A 15 -8.39 -20.85 2.69
N LEU A 16 -8.55 -19.54 2.54
CA LEU A 16 -8.54 -18.88 1.25
C LEU A 16 -7.13 -18.37 0.94
N GLU A 17 -6.49 -18.95 -0.06
CA GLU A 17 -5.15 -18.54 -0.48
C GLU A 17 -5.24 -17.18 -1.20
N TRP A 18 -4.66 -16.14 -0.59
CA TRP A 18 -4.61 -14.81 -1.22
C TRP A 18 -3.37 -14.62 -2.08
N MET A 19 -2.25 -15.24 -1.67
CA MET A 19 -0.96 -15.10 -2.33
C MET A 19 -0.22 -16.44 -2.28
N ARG A 20 0.59 -16.72 -3.30
CA ARG A 20 1.51 -17.85 -3.34
C ARG A 20 2.87 -17.41 -3.84
N PHE A 21 3.92 -17.84 -3.15
CA PHE A 21 5.27 -17.63 -3.63
C PHE A 21 5.65 -18.69 -4.66
N ASP A 22 6.09 -18.25 -5.84
CA ASP A 22 6.65 -19.10 -6.90
C ASP A 22 8.18 -19.01 -6.84
N ALA A 23 8.80 -20.05 -6.27
CA ALA A 23 10.25 -20.12 -6.12
C ALA A 23 11.02 -20.18 -7.45
N ALA A 24 10.39 -20.65 -8.54
CA ALA A 24 11.04 -20.69 -9.85
C ALA A 24 11.11 -19.30 -10.49
N LYS A 25 10.13 -18.44 -10.20
CA LYS A 25 10.08 -17.06 -10.70
C LYS A 25 10.63 -16.02 -9.71
N ASP A 26 10.91 -16.41 -8.47
CA ASP A 26 11.19 -15.51 -7.35
C ASP A 26 10.11 -14.41 -7.24
N ASN A 27 8.85 -14.83 -7.32
CA ASN A 27 7.70 -13.92 -7.39
C ASN A 27 6.59 -14.31 -6.40
N LEU A 28 5.84 -13.30 -5.94
CA LEU A 28 4.62 -13.50 -5.15
C LEU A 28 3.40 -13.28 -6.03
N ASP A 29 2.71 -14.35 -6.37
CA ASP A 29 1.49 -14.32 -7.18
C ASP A 29 0.29 -13.96 -6.29
N LEU A 30 -0.52 -12.98 -6.72
CA LEU A 30 -1.70 -12.50 -6.01
C LEU A 30 -2.98 -13.05 -6.66
N PHE A 31 -3.80 -13.78 -5.91
CA PHE A 31 -5.06 -14.35 -6.39
C PHE A 31 -6.22 -13.40 -6.14
N GLN A 32 -6.40 -12.43 -7.04
CA GLN A 32 -7.46 -11.41 -6.91
C GLN A 32 -8.88 -12.01 -6.80
N ASP A 33 -9.16 -13.09 -7.52
CA ASP A 33 -10.48 -13.74 -7.45
C ASP A 33 -10.75 -14.39 -6.10
N ASN A 34 -9.69 -14.85 -5.41
CA ASN A 34 -9.81 -15.33 -4.03
C ASN A 34 -10.08 -14.15 -3.09
N LEU A 35 -9.44 -13.00 -3.28
CA LEU A 35 -9.72 -11.80 -2.47
C LEU A 35 -11.18 -11.33 -2.56
N LYS A 36 -11.84 -11.44 -3.73
CA LYS A 36 -13.28 -11.14 -3.86
C LYS A 36 -14.17 -12.06 -3.03
N LYS A 37 -13.75 -13.32 -2.84
CA LYS A 37 -14.45 -14.33 -2.04
C LYS A 37 -14.17 -14.18 -0.54
N SER A 38 -13.23 -13.32 -0.16
CA SER A 38 -12.83 -13.13 1.24
C SER A 38 -13.95 -12.47 2.06
N GLU A 39 -14.41 -13.17 3.09
CA GLU A 39 -15.39 -12.63 4.05
C GLU A 39 -14.84 -11.41 4.80
N TRP A 40 -13.51 -11.35 4.99
CA TRP A 40 -12.83 -10.19 5.57
C TRP A 40 -12.94 -8.96 4.67
N ILE A 41 -12.68 -9.12 3.37
CA ILE A 41 -12.82 -8.03 2.39
C ILE A 41 -14.28 -7.57 2.33
N GLN A 42 -15.23 -8.51 2.26
CA GLN A 42 -16.66 -8.18 2.26
C GLN A 42 -17.10 -7.47 3.55
N LYS A 43 -16.52 -7.83 4.70
CA LYS A 43 -16.76 -7.13 5.97
C LYS A 43 -16.23 -5.69 5.93
N ILE A 44 -15.04 -5.47 5.38
CA ILE A 44 -14.47 -4.12 5.20
C ILE A 44 -15.34 -3.28 4.26
N GLN A 45 -15.78 -3.86 3.14
CA GLN A 45 -16.68 -3.20 2.19
C GLN A 45 -17.97 -2.73 2.88
N ARG A 46 -18.62 -3.60 3.67
CA ARG A 46 -19.82 -3.23 4.44
C ARG A 46 -19.55 -2.15 5.47
N ASN A 47 -18.47 -2.30 6.25
CA ASN A 47 -18.13 -1.35 7.31
C ASN A 47 -17.78 0.04 6.78
N ARG A 48 -17.23 0.13 5.56
CA ARG A 48 -16.78 1.39 4.96
C ARG A 48 -17.70 1.91 3.86
N GLY A 49 -18.76 1.16 3.51
CA GLY A 49 -19.65 1.51 2.41
C GLY A 49 -18.98 1.54 1.03
N LEU A 50 -17.93 0.73 0.83
CA LEU A 50 -17.12 0.72 -0.39
C LEU A 50 -17.43 -0.46 -1.30
N LYS A 51 -17.35 -0.22 -2.61
CA LYS A 51 -17.28 -1.27 -3.63
C LYS A 51 -15.91 -1.96 -3.61
N PHE A 52 -15.85 -3.14 -4.22
CA PHE A 52 -14.60 -3.92 -4.24
C PHE A 52 -13.51 -3.17 -5.00
N GLU A 53 -13.88 -2.53 -6.10
CA GLU A 53 -12.99 -1.75 -6.95
C GLU A 53 -12.36 -0.56 -6.21
N GLU A 54 -13.13 0.10 -5.34
CA GLU A 54 -12.64 1.22 -4.52
C GLU A 54 -11.62 0.72 -3.49
N MET A 55 -11.97 -0.36 -2.77
CA MET A 55 -11.06 -1.00 -1.82
C MET A 55 -9.80 -1.55 -2.51
N TRP A 56 -9.94 -2.11 -3.71
CA TRP A 56 -8.83 -2.61 -4.50
C TRP A 56 -7.88 -1.48 -4.92
N ASN A 57 -8.42 -0.36 -5.39
CA ASN A 57 -7.63 0.82 -5.75
C ASN A 57 -6.89 1.38 -4.53
N GLU A 58 -7.51 1.40 -3.35
CA GLU A 58 -6.85 1.78 -2.09
C GLU A 58 -5.68 0.83 -1.75
N MET A 59 -5.89 -0.49 -1.84
CA MET A 59 -4.85 -1.50 -1.58
C MET A 59 -3.66 -1.34 -2.52
N ILE A 60 -3.91 -1.26 -3.83
CA ILE A 60 -2.86 -1.08 -4.83
C ILE A 60 -2.12 0.23 -4.59
N SER A 61 -2.82 1.31 -4.29
CA SER A 61 -2.20 2.62 -4.10
C SER A 61 -1.33 2.66 -2.84
N ARG A 62 -1.70 1.93 -1.78
CA ARG A 62 -0.82 1.73 -0.62
C ARG A 62 0.44 0.94 -0.97
N GLY A 63 0.35 -0.04 -1.86
CA GLY A 63 1.51 -0.71 -2.44
C GLY A 63 2.42 0.27 -3.20
N GLU A 64 1.82 1.07 -4.08
CA GLU A 64 2.51 2.09 -4.88
C GLU A 64 3.25 3.13 -4.03
N THR A 65 2.64 3.61 -2.93
CA THR A 65 3.34 4.55 -2.03
C THR A 65 4.61 3.93 -1.45
N LYS A 66 4.56 2.67 -0.98
CA LYS A 66 5.72 1.97 -0.43
C LYS A 66 6.78 1.72 -1.50
N ASN A 67 6.38 1.25 -2.68
CA ASN A 67 7.29 1.01 -3.79
C ASN A 67 8.02 2.31 -4.18
N TYR A 68 7.31 3.42 -4.28
CA TYR A 68 7.91 4.71 -4.61
C TYR A 68 8.95 5.18 -3.57
N LEU A 69 8.72 4.96 -2.28
CA LEU A 69 9.75 5.25 -1.27
C LEU A 69 11.02 4.43 -1.48
N VAL A 70 10.90 3.16 -1.89
CA VAL A 70 12.05 2.30 -2.23
C VAL A 70 12.77 2.83 -3.48
N GLU A 71 12.01 3.21 -4.52
CA GLU A 71 12.56 3.82 -5.74
C GLU A 71 13.38 5.08 -5.42
N LEU A 72 12.81 5.99 -4.61
CA LEU A 72 13.47 7.23 -4.19
C LEU A 72 14.70 6.96 -3.32
N LYS A 73 14.60 6.02 -2.38
CA LYS A 73 15.73 5.58 -1.55
C LYS A 73 16.91 5.14 -2.39
N ASN A 74 16.67 4.34 -3.44
CA ASN A 74 17.70 3.91 -4.38
C ASN A 74 18.20 5.07 -5.24
N LYS A 75 17.29 5.82 -5.88
CA LYS A 75 17.59 6.94 -6.79
C LYS A 75 18.46 8.01 -6.14
N TYR A 76 18.15 8.40 -4.90
CA TYR A 76 18.87 9.45 -4.17
C TYR A 76 19.90 8.89 -3.19
N SER A 77 20.03 7.57 -3.07
CA SER A 77 20.90 6.90 -2.09
C SER A 77 20.65 7.41 -0.66
N VAL A 78 19.38 7.41 -0.23
CA VAL A 78 18.92 7.91 1.09
C VAL A 78 18.21 6.79 1.84
N PRO A 79 18.94 5.79 2.41
CA PRO A 79 18.33 4.67 3.14
C PRO A 79 17.41 5.14 4.29
N ARG A 80 17.76 6.27 4.92
CA ARG A 80 16.98 6.89 6.00
C ARG A 80 15.55 7.24 5.62
N LEU A 81 15.23 7.39 4.31
CA LEU A 81 13.86 7.61 3.83
C LEU A 81 12.90 6.46 4.20
N LEU A 82 13.43 5.25 4.39
CA LEU A 82 12.63 4.08 4.78
C LEU A 82 12.49 3.92 6.30
N GLU A 83 13.21 4.71 7.10
CA GLU A 83 13.11 4.68 8.55
C GLU A 83 11.77 5.24 9.03
N ALA A 84 11.40 4.92 10.27
CA ALA A 84 10.12 5.31 10.86
C ALA A 84 9.86 6.82 10.77
N ASP A 85 10.89 7.64 11.02
CA ASP A 85 10.81 9.10 10.97
C ASP A 85 10.26 9.63 9.64
N TYR A 86 10.52 8.94 8.52
CA TYR A 86 10.11 9.37 7.18
C TYR A 86 8.94 8.56 6.63
N SER A 87 8.96 7.23 6.80
CA SER A 87 7.89 6.35 6.31
C SER A 87 6.54 6.63 6.98
N VAL A 88 6.53 6.98 8.28
CA VAL A 88 5.30 7.39 8.99
C VAL A 88 4.79 8.73 8.47
N ARG A 89 5.67 9.73 8.26
CA ARG A 89 5.29 11.03 7.68
C ARG A 89 4.68 10.86 6.29
N ALA A 90 5.31 10.02 5.47
CA ALA A 90 4.84 9.71 4.12
C ALA A 90 3.45 9.05 4.13
N HIS A 91 3.25 8.06 5.01
CA HIS A 91 1.95 7.41 5.20
C HIS A 91 0.87 8.39 5.66
N ASN A 92 1.14 9.14 6.74
CA ASN A 92 0.19 10.09 7.31
C ASN A 92 -0.23 11.15 6.28
N LYS A 93 0.73 11.65 5.48
CA LYS A 93 0.41 12.61 4.44
C LYS A 93 -0.55 12.04 3.39
N TYR A 94 -0.31 10.81 2.94
CA TYR A 94 -1.21 10.15 1.99
C TYR A 94 -2.62 10.01 2.57
N ALA A 95 -2.72 9.52 3.81
CA ALA A 95 -4.00 9.34 4.50
C ALA A 95 -4.77 10.65 4.66
N LEU A 96 -4.10 11.76 5.01
CA LEU A 96 -4.72 13.08 5.12
C LEU A 96 -5.22 13.60 3.76
N MET A 97 -4.46 13.40 2.69
CA MET A 97 -4.89 13.80 1.35
C MET A 97 -6.08 12.94 0.87
N GLU A 98 -6.07 11.64 1.20
CA GLU A 98 -7.16 10.70 0.91
C GLU A 98 -8.46 11.11 1.63
N GLU A 99 -8.38 11.40 2.92
CA GLU A 99 -9.51 11.84 3.75
C GLU A 99 -10.10 13.14 3.20
N LYS A 100 -9.25 14.13 2.92
CA LYS A 100 -9.67 15.40 2.33
C LYS A 100 -10.42 15.20 1.01
N GLN A 101 -9.88 14.37 0.10
CA GLN A 101 -10.53 14.12 -1.18
C GLN A 101 -11.89 13.42 -1.01
N ARG A 102 -11.97 12.50 -0.05
CA ARG A 102 -13.22 11.79 0.29
C ARG A 102 -14.28 12.73 0.85
N GLU A 103 -13.90 13.68 1.70
CA GLU A 103 -14.80 14.71 2.23
C GLU A 103 -15.29 15.66 1.12
N GLU A 104 -14.40 16.08 0.22
CA GLU A 104 -14.72 17.06 -0.83
C GLU A 104 -15.52 16.48 -2.00
N HIS A 105 -15.33 15.18 -2.33
CA HIS A 105 -15.87 14.58 -3.56
C HIS A 105 -16.71 13.32 -3.31
N GLY A 106 -16.81 12.85 -2.07
CA GLY A 106 -17.47 11.58 -1.72
C GLY A 106 -16.75 10.32 -2.21
N SER A 107 -15.62 10.47 -2.90
CA SER A 107 -14.81 9.38 -3.47
C SER A 107 -13.36 9.82 -3.62
N VAL A 108 -12.45 8.87 -3.81
CA VAL A 108 -11.01 9.13 -3.93
C VAL A 108 -10.52 8.73 -5.32
N ASN A 109 -9.88 9.66 -6.02
CA ASN A 109 -9.14 9.37 -7.25
C ASN A 109 -7.67 9.13 -6.88
N HIS A 110 -7.36 7.87 -6.55
CA HIS A 110 -6.02 7.49 -6.09
C HIS A 110 -4.90 7.78 -7.08
N LYS A 111 -5.18 7.82 -8.39
CA LYS A 111 -4.18 8.12 -9.41
C LYS A 111 -3.70 9.57 -9.30
N GLU A 112 -4.63 10.52 -9.22
CA GLU A 112 -4.28 11.93 -9.03
C GLU A 112 -3.72 12.19 -7.63
N LEU A 113 -4.27 11.52 -6.61
CA LEU A 113 -3.77 11.59 -5.24
C LEU A 113 -2.30 11.14 -5.14
N LEU A 114 -1.95 10.02 -5.76
CA LEU A 114 -0.58 9.51 -5.82
C LEU A 114 0.34 10.52 -6.51
N LYS A 115 -0.10 11.15 -7.60
CA LYS A 115 0.71 12.16 -8.30
C LYS A 115 1.03 13.36 -7.41
N GLU A 116 0.04 13.88 -6.69
CA GLU A 116 0.24 14.98 -5.74
C GLU A 116 1.13 14.57 -4.57
N TRP A 117 0.88 13.39 -4.00
CA TRP A 117 1.67 12.84 -2.90
C TRP A 117 3.13 12.60 -3.29
N ARG A 118 3.40 12.03 -4.48
CA ARG A 118 4.76 11.80 -4.99
C ARG A 118 5.56 13.10 -5.06
N LYS A 119 4.95 14.17 -5.58
CA LYS A 119 5.53 15.51 -5.59
C LYS A 119 5.86 15.99 -4.18
N TRP A 120 4.92 15.85 -3.24
CA TRP A 120 5.15 16.25 -1.86
C TRP A 120 6.30 15.48 -1.19
N VAL A 121 6.42 14.17 -1.44
CA VAL A 121 7.51 13.34 -0.90
C VAL A 121 8.86 13.84 -1.40
N GLU A 122 8.99 14.12 -2.69
CA GLU A 122 10.24 14.64 -3.28
C GLU A 122 10.58 16.03 -2.73
N GLU A 123 9.61 16.95 -2.69
CA GLU A 123 9.81 18.34 -2.29
C GLU A 123 10.03 18.51 -0.77
N SER A 124 9.55 17.56 0.03
CA SER A 124 9.62 17.61 1.49
C SER A 124 10.66 16.64 2.04
N LEU A 125 10.40 15.33 1.91
CA LEU A 125 11.17 14.29 2.61
C LEU A 125 12.52 14.04 1.95
N VAL A 126 12.54 13.90 0.63
CA VAL A 126 13.79 13.68 -0.11
C VAL A 126 14.68 14.91 -0.05
N ARG A 127 14.11 16.10 -0.26
CA ARG A 127 14.86 17.36 -0.19
C ARG A 127 15.54 17.55 1.16
N GLU A 128 14.83 17.29 2.26
CA GLU A 128 15.37 17.33 3.63
C GLU A 128 16.58 16.40 3.76
N LEU A 129 16.43 15.12 3.41
CA LEU A 129 17.50 14.12 3.51
C LEU A 129 18.70 14.39 2.60
N VAL A 130 18.47 14.93 1.40
CA VAL A 130 19.55 15.27 0.46
C VAL A 130 20.32 16.50 0.94
N ALA A 131 19.64 17.49 1.51
CA ALA A 131 20.29 18.68 2.08
C ALA A 131 21.11 18.35 3.33
N GLU A 132 20.69 17.37 4.12
CA GLU A 132 21.42 16.87 5.30
C GLU A 132 22.66 16.05 4.95
N LYS A 133 22.81 15.58 3.71
CA LYS A 133 24.03 14.86 3.32
C LYS A 133 25.23 15.79 3.50
N PRO A 134 26.22 15.43 4.33
CA PRO A 134 27.44 16.21 4.37
C PRO A 134 27.98 16.28 2.95
N SER A 135 28.32 17.49 2.49
CA SER A 135 29.14 17.66 1.28
C SER A 135 30.28 16.67 1.43
N LYS A 136 30.35 15.66 0.56
CA LYS A 136 31.51 14.78 0.51
C LYS A 136 32.69 15.72 0.25
N GLY A 137 33.44 15.99 1.30
CA GLY A 137 34.62 16.84 1.26
C GLY A 137 35.54 16.36 0.15
N LYS A 138 36.11 17.34 -0.55
CA LYS A 138 37.20 17.15 -1.50
C LYS A 138 38.34 16.33 -0.90
#